data_AF-A0A353LLR7-F1
#
_entry.id   AF-A0A353LLR7-F1
#
_cell.length_a   1.000
_cell.length_b   1.000
_cell.length_c   1.000
_cell.angle_alpha   90.00
_cell.angle_beta   90.00
_cell.angle_gamma   90.00
#
_symmetry.space_group_name_H-M   'P 1'
#
loop_
_entity.id
_entity.type
_entity.pdbx_description
1 polymer ?
#
loop_
_entity_poly.entity_id
_entity_poly.type
_entity_poly.pdbx_seq_one_letter_code
_entity_poly.pdbx_strand_id
1 'polypeptide(L)'
;TDENGVTLGARWTAIGAVGLYVPGGTASYPSSVLMNALPCKVAGVPRRVMVMPTPDGTINPLTLLAARLGGVSEIYRIGGAQAVAALAYGTQTIA
;
A
#
# COMPACT_ATOMS: atom_id res chain seq x y z
N THR A 1 -29.83 13.47 -19.27
CA THR A 1 -30.35 12.51 -20.26
C THR A 1 -29.69 12.78 -21.59
N ASP A 2 -29.28 11.75 -22.30
CA ASP A 2 -28.74 11.87 -23.65
C ASP A 2 -29.88 12.14 -24.67
N GLU A 3 -29.51 12.17 -25.94
CA GLU A 3 -30.38 12.44 -27.09
C GLU A 3 -31.56 11.44 -27.19
N ASN A 4 -31.40 10.26 -26.58
CA ASN A 4 -32.38 9.18 -26.56
C ASN A 4 -33.18 9.14 -25.24
N GLY A 5 -32.98 10.10 -24.34
CA GLY A 5 -33.64 10.14 -23.03
C GLY A 5 -33.01 9.22 -21.98
N VAL A 6 -31.80 8.69 -22.21
CA VAL A 6 -31.09 7.80 -21.26
C VAL A 6 -30.30 8.62 -20.27
N THR A 7 -30.40 8.30 -18.97
CA THR A 7 -29.52 8.89 -17.94
C THR A 7 -28.33 7.99 -17.72
N LEU A 8 -27.13 8.52 -18.00
CA LEU A 8 -25.86 7.87 -17.76
C LEU A 8 -25.11 8.58 -16.62
N GLY A 9 -24.37 7.83 -15.83
CA GLY A 9 -23.55 8.35 -14.75
C GLY A 9 -22.39 7.42 -14.43
N ALA A 10 -21.31 7.99 -13.92
CA ALA A 10 -20.15 7.25 -13.42
C ALA A 10 -19.97 7.56 -11.93
N ARG A 11 -19.73 6.52 -11.14
CA ARG A 11 -19.42 6.64 -9.71
C ARG A 11 -18.06 6.02 -9.45
N TRP A 12 -17.22 6.77 -8.74
CA TRP A 12 -15.91 6.30 -8.28
C TRP A 12 -15.93 6.07 -6.78
N THR A 13 -15.32 4.97 -6.34
CA THR A 13 -15.12 4.64 -4.93
C THR A 13 -13.74 4.04 -4.76
N ALA A 14 -13.11 4.29 -3.60
CA ALA A 14 -11.82 3.70 -3.27
C ALA A 14 -11.92 2.17 -3.14
N ILE A 15 -10.81 1.48 -3.38
CA ILE A 15 -10.69 0.06 -3.00
C ILE A 15 -10.67 -0.05 -1.47
N GLY A 16 -11.18 -1.15 -0.92
CA GLY A 16 -11.24 -1.39 0.53
C GLY A 16 -9.88 -1.58 1.21
N ALA A 17 -8.92 -2.22 0.55
CA ALA A 17 -7.57 -2.42 1.07
C ALA A 17 -6.53 -2.45 -0.05
N VAL A 18 -5.32 -1.96 0.21
CA VAL A 18 -4.18 -2.01 -0.72
C VAL A 18 -2.91 -2.46 -0.02
N GLY A 19 -2.10 -3.24 -0.73
CA GLY A 19 -0.75 -3.64 -0.30
C GLY A 19 0.33 -2.89 -1.07
N LEU A 20 1.28 -2.31 -0.35
CA LEU A 20 2.40 -1.52 -0.85
C LEU A 20 3.68 -2.34 -0.68
N TYR A 21 4.25 -2.84 -1.77
CA TYR A 21 5.53 -3.54 -1.74
C TYR A 21 6.68 -2.53 -1.84
N VAL A 22 7.50 -2.44 -0.80
CA VAL A 22 8.63 -1.51 -0.73
C VAL A 22 9.93 -2.31 -0.64
N PRO A 23 10.91 -2.08 -1.53
CA PRO A 23 12.22 -2.71 -1.43
C PRO A 23 12.94 -2.38 -0.11
N GLY A 24 13.62 -3.37 0.46
CA GLY A 24 14.43 -3.23 1.67
C GLY A 24 15.93 -3.21 1.38
N GLY A 25 16.75 -3.16 2.44
CA GLY A 25 18.21 -3.16 2.34
C GLY A 25 18.75 -1.85 1.73
N THR A 26 19.72 -1.96 0.82
CA THR A 26 20.39 -0.81 0.18
C THR A 26 19.47 0.03 -0.71
N ALA A 27 18.34 -0.53 -1.16
CA ALA A 27 17.34 0.14 -1.99
C ALA A 27 16.13 0.69 -1.18
N SER A 28 16.29 0.93 0.13
CA SER A 28 15.21 1.44 0.98
C SER A 28 15.06 2.96 0.81
N TYR A 29 14.12 3.37 -0.05
CA TYR A 29 13.86 4.77 -0.40
C TYR A 29 12.59 5.31 0.26
N PRO A 30 12.70 6.30 1.17
CA PRO A 30 11.54 6.97 1.77
C PRO A 30 10.63 7.64 0.72
N SER A 31 11.21 8.14 -0.37
CA SER A 31 10.47 8.73 -1.49
C SER A 31 9.52 7.73 -2.16
N SER A 32 9.96 6.49 -2.39
CA SER A 32 9.11 5.44 -2.96
C SER A 32 7.92 5.12 -2.06
N VAL A 33 8.09 5.15 -0.73
CA VAL A 33 6.97 4.97 0.21
C VAL A 33 5.94 6.07 0.02
N LEU A 34 6.37 7.34 0.00
CA LEU A 34 5.46 8.47 -0.17
C LEU A 34 4.72 8.42 -1.51
N MET A 35 5.44 8.13 -2.60
CA MET A 35 4.87 8.03 -3.94
C MET A 35 3.81 6.92 -4.07
N ASN A 36 3.98 5.81 -3.36
CA ASN A 36 2.99 4.74 -3.38
C ASN A 36 1.84 4.95 -2.37
N ALA A 37 2.12 5.47 -1.18
CA ALA A 37 1.13 5.58 -0.11
C ALA A 37 0.22 6.82 -0.22
N LEU A 38 0.74 7.97 -0.65
CA LEU A 38 -0.03 9.22 -0.70
C LEU A 38 -1.24 9.15 -1.65
N PRO A 39 -1.15 8.58 -2.87
CA PRO A 39 -2.32 8.43 -3.72
C PRO A 39 -3.41 7.59 -3.07
N CYS A 40 -3.06 6.50 -2.38
CA CYS A 40 -4.02 5.66 -1.66
C CYS A 40 -4.69 6.41 -0.51
N LYS A 41 -3.92 7.24 0.22
CA LYS A 41 -4.44 8.10 1.28
C LYS A 41 -5.43 9.14 0.73
N VAL A 42 -5.07 9.83 -0.35
CA VAL A 42 -5.93 10.83 -1.02
C VAL A 42 -7.19 10.19 -1.60
N ALA A 43 -7.07 9.00 -2.19
CA ALA A 43 -8.20 8.24 -2.71
C ALA A 43 -9.18 7.77 -1.61
N GLY A 44 -8.79 7.80 -0.33
CA GLY A 44 -9.63 7.38 0.78
C GLY A 44 -9.65 5.87 1.02
N VAL A 45 -8.62 5.13 0.59
CA VAL A 45 -8.50 3.68 0.84
C VAL A 45 -8.41 3.43 2.34
N PRO A 46 -9.33 2.72 3.00
CA PRO A 46 -9.37 2.67 4.46
C PRO A 46 -8.21 1.86 5.06
N ARG A 47 -7.74 0.80 4.38
CA ARG A 47 -6.64 -0.05 4.85
C ARG A 47 -5.44 -0.02 3.89
N ARG A 48 -4.27 0.40 4.40
CA ARG A 48 -3.03 0.52 3.62
C ARG A 48 -1.92 -0.27 4.30
N VAL A 49 -1.60 -1.43 3.75
CA VAL A 49 -0.57 -2.34 4.26
C VAL A 49 0.72 -2.09 3.52
N MET A 50 1.86 -2.08 4.22
CA MET A 50 3.19 -2.07 3.60
C MET A 50 3.93 -3.36 3.93
N VAL A 51 4.55 -3.98 2.93
CA VAL A 51 5.48 -5.09 3.10
C VAL A 51 6.87 -4.63 2.68
N MET A 52 7.88 -4.95 3.50
CA MET A 52 9.26 -4.63 3.20
C MET A 52 10.19 -5.69 3.80
N PRO A 53 11.11 -6.27 3.03
CA PRO A 53 12.10 -7.18 3.60
C PRO A 53 13.06 -6.41 4.51
N THR A 54 13.49 -7.05 5.60
CA THR A 54 14.45 -6.49 6.56
C THR A 54 15.66 -7.42 6.67
N PRO A 55 16.57 -7.45 5.67
CA PRO A 55 17.80 -8.23 5.74
C PRO A 55 18.55 -7.90 7.04
N ASP A 56 19.06 -8.94 7.71
CA ASP A 56 19.78 -8.83 8.99
C ASP A 56 18.97 -8.14 10.12
N GLY A 57 17.64 -8.06 9.97
CA GLY A 57 16.75 -7.38 10.92
C GLY A 57 16.84 -5.84 10.87
N THR A 58 17.57 -5.28 9.90
CA THR A 58 17.80 -3.84 9.80
C THR A 58 16.68 -3.13 9.03
N ILE A 59 16.35 -1.91 9.47
CA ILE A 59 15.31 -1.07 8.86
C ILE A 59 15.80 0.37 8.76
N ASN A 60 15.60 1.00 7.61
CA ASN A 60 15.80 2.44 7.47
C ASN A 60 14.69 3.20 8.23
N PRO A 61 15.02 3.97 9.28
CA PRO A 61 14.02 4.69 10.08
C PRO A 61 13.26 5.76 9.26
N LEU A 62 13.87 6.31 8.21
CA LEU A 62 13.21 7.27 7.33
C LEU A 62 12.09 6.62 6.52
N THR A 63 12.21 5.33 6.20
CA THR A 63 11.17 4.56 5.51
C THR A 63 9.95 4.36 6.41
N LEU A 64 10.17 4.14 7.72
CA LEU A 64 9.09 4.06 8.71
C LEU A 64 8.41 5.41 8.92
N LEU A 65 9.18 6.50 8.97
CA LEU A 65 8.62 7.85 9.06
C LEU A 65 7.78 8.19 7.82
N ALA A 66 8.29 7.88 6.62
CA ALA A 66 7.55 8.07 5.38
C ALA A 66 6.26 7.26 5.35
N ALA A 67 6.26 6.01 5.84
CA ALA A 67 5.06 5.19 5.93
C ALA A 67 4.00 5.83 6.83
N ARG A 68 4.42 6.35 8.00
CA ARG A 68 3.53 7.07 8.93
C ARG A 68 2.95 8.34 8.28
N LEU A 69 3.77 9.16 7.63
CA LEU A 69 3.31 10.37 6.94
C LEU A 69 2.35 10.05 5.78
N GLY A 70 2.66 8.99 5.02
CA GLY A 70 1.83 8.44 3.95
C GLY A 70 0.55 7.77 4.42
N GLY A 71 0.34 7.61 5.73
CA GLY A 71 -0.87 7.03 6.31
C GLY A 71 -0.94 5.51 6.23
N VAL A 72 0.17 4.81 6.04
CA VAL A 72 0.23 3.35 6.14
C VAL A 72 -0.21 2.92 7.54
N SER A 73 -1.11 1.94 7.63
CA SER A 73 -1.69 1.47 8.90
C SER A 73 -0.97 0.22 9.44
N GLU A 74 -0.40 -0.60 8.56
CA GLU A 74 0.23 -1.87 8.92
C GLU A 74 1.56 -2.03 8.16
N ILE A 75 2.60 -2.53 8.84
CA ILE A 75 3.90 -2.78 8.25
C ILE A 75 4.35 -4.20 8.61
N TYR A 76 4.62 -5.02 7.59
CA TYR A 76 5.10 -6.40 7.75
C TYR A 76 6.52 -6.55 7.19
N ARG A 77 7.38 -7.20 7.98
CA ARG A 77 8.81 -7.39 7.68
C ARG A 77 9.05 -8.60 6.77
N ILE A 78 8.38 -8.61 5.62
CA ILE A 78 8.48 -9.66 4.60
C ILE A 78 8.69 -9.03 3.22
N GLY A 79 9.40 -9.73 2.34
CA GLY A 79 9.59 -9.33 0.93
C GLY A 79 9.48 -10.52 0.00
N GLY A 80 9.89 -10.36 -1.25
CA GLY A 80 9.88 -11.42 -2.27
C GLY A 80 8.48 -11.88 -2.68
N ALA A 81 8.43 -13.01 -3.39
CA ALA A 81 7.18 -13.60 -3.87
C ALA A 81 6.22 -13.97 -2.73
N GLN A 82 6.76 -14.39 -1.59
CA GLN A 82 5.99 -14.73 -0.40
C GLN A 82 5.24 -13.53 0.19
N ALA A 83 5.78 -12.31 0.10
CA ALA A 83 5.07 -11.11 0.53
C ALA A 83 3.89 -10.77 -0.39
N VAL A 84 4.09 -10.93 -1.70
CA VAL A 84 3.00 -10.76 -2.69
C VAL A 84 1.91 -11.80 -2.46
N ALA A 85 2.28 -13.07 -2.24
CA ALA A 85 1.34 -14.14 -1.92
C ALA A 85 0.58 -13.85 -0.62
N ALA A 86 1.26 -13.40 0.44
CA ALA A 86 0.62 -13.07 1.71
C ALA A 86 -0.37 -11.90 1.59
N LEU A 87 -0.08 -10.90 0.75
CA LEU A 87 -1.02 -9.81 0.47
C LEU A 87 -2.22 -10.25 -0.38
N ALA A 88 -2.02 -11.21 -1.29
CA ALA A 88 -3.06 -11.65 -2.22
C ALA A 88 -4.01 -12.69 -1.62
N TYR A 89 -3.46 -13.67 -0.90
CA TYR A 89 -4.22 -14.81 -0.34
C TYR A 89 -4.55 -14.65 1.14
N GLY A 90 -3.93 -13.68 1.80
CA GLY A 90 -4.01 -13.53 3.24
C GLY A 90 -3.23 -14.60 4.00
N THR A 91 -3.04 -14.35 5.29
CA THR A 91 -2.46 -15.26 6.29
C THR A 91 -3.18 -15.01 7.61
N GLN A 92 -2.86 -15.78 8.65
CA GLN A 92 -3.41 -15.56 9.99
C GLN A 92 -3.10 -14.16 10.55
N THR A 93 -1.99 -13.55 10.12
CA THR A 93 -1.55 -12.23 10.59
C THR A 93 -1.84 -11.11 9.59
N ILE A 94 -1.82 -11.43 8.29
CA ILE A 94 -2.09 -10.49 7.18
C ILE A 94 -3.42 -10.91 6.57
N ALA A 95 -4.54 -10.49 7.17
CA ALA A 95 -5.89 -10.78 6.67
C ALA A 95 -6.38 -9.73 5.66
#